data_AF-A0A3C0C2A1-F1
#
_entry.id   AF-A0A3C0C2A1-F1
#
_cell.length_a   1.000
_cell.length_b   1.000
_cell.length_c   1.000
_cell.angle_alpha   90.00
_cell.angle_beta   90.00
_cell.angle_gamma   90.00
#
_symmetry.space_group_name_H-M   'P 1'
#
loop_
_entity.id
_entity.type
_entity.pdbx_description
1 polymer ?
#
loop_
_entity_poly.entity_id
_entity_poly.type
_entity_poly.pdbx_seq_one_letter_code
_entity_poly.pdbx_strand_id
1 'polypeptide(L)'
;MDTPKELIEARPKIMNPAAMQDLLEKTRMVSRALQARKERGAPDYPRLARLMSDLSAANVYVINGEGRILGYAWISEYDCPIMADQLLDGAMPAAYVEKVNSFHESILNHTDHGLCAYADQPCTYSNKHVLLVPINGSGERLGTLILARFGCQFDTRDLVLAEYLG
;
A
#
# COMPACT_ATOMS: atom_id res chain seq x y z
N MET A 1 -5.80 2.64 -17.34
CA MET A 1 -5.20 3.77 -16.61
C MET A 1 -3.88 3.27 -16.08
N ASP A 2 -2.82 4.02 -16.34
CA ASP A 2 -1.46 3.66 -15.93
C ASP A 2 -0.99 4.63 -14.86
N THR A 3 -0.10 4.18 -13.98
CA THR A 3 0.57 5.11 -13.05
C THR A 3 1.39 6.12 -13.86
N PRO A 4 1.31 7.44 -13.56
CA PRO A 4 2.06 8.46 -14.29
C PRO A 4 3.54 8.13 -14.39
N LYS A 5 4.08 8.19 -15.61
CA LYS A 5 5.46 7.74 -15.91
C LYS A 5 6.48 8.57 -15.14
N GLU A 6 6.23 9.86 -14.97
CA GLU A 6 7.10 10.80 -14.27
C GLU A 6 7.30 10.38 -12.80
N LEU A 7 6.26 9.83 -12.16
CA LEU A 7 6.34 9.32 -10.79
C LEU A 7 7.18 8.03 -10.68
N ILE A 8 7.18 7.21 -11.74
CA ILE A 8 7.97 5.98 -11.81
C ILE A 8 9.43 6.28 -12.17
N GLU A 9 9.68 7.15 -13.14
CA GLU A 9 11.02 7.54 -13.60
C GLU A 9 11.82 8.27 -12.52
N ALA A 10 11.14 8.98 -11.61
CA ALA A 10 11.76 9.60 -10.43
C ALA A 10 12.32 8.57 -9.42
N ARG A 11 12.18 7.27 -9.69
CA ARG A 11 12.60 6.18 -8.80
C ARG A 11 13.74 5.38 -9.41
N PRO A 12 15.00 5.73 -9.09
CA PRO A 12 16.14 4.98 -9.63
C PRO A 12 16.13 3.54 -9.09
N LYS A 13 16.46 2.60 -9.99
CA LYS A 13 16.76 1.21 -9.62
C LYS A 13 17.98 1.19 -8.69
N ILE A 14 18.00 0.27 -7.74
CA ILE A 14 19.13 0.08 -6.83
C ILE A 14 20.27 -0.61 -7.58
N MET A 15 21.10 0.19 -8.24
CA MET A 15 22.22 -0.28 -9.06
C MET A 15 23.58 0.24 -8.61
N ASN A 16 23.59 1.17 -7.65
CA ASN A 16 24.82 1.82 -7.17
C ASN A 16 24.65 2.31 -5.72
N PRO A 17 25.75 2.70 -5.05
CA PRO A 17 25.70 3.21 -3.68
C PRO A 17 24.80 4.44 -3.48
N ALA A 18 24.69 5.32 -4.49
CA ALA A 18 23.82 6.50 -4.40
C ALA A 18 22.33 6.12 -4.33
N ALA A 19 21.89 5.13 -5.11
CA ALA A 19 20.53 4.61 -5.03
C ALA A 19 20.23 3.92 -3.69
N MET A 20 21.24 3.27 -3.10
CA MET A 20 21.13 2.69 -1.76
C MET A 20 21.01 3.79 -0.67
N GLN A 21 21.78 4.87 -0.81
CA GLN A 21 21.68 6.03 0.08
C GLN A 21 20.29 6.70 0.01
N ASP A 22 19.73 6.85 -1.19
CA ASP A 22 18.36 7.35 -1.40
C ASP A 22 17.31 6.43 -0.75
N LEU A 23 17.47 5.10 -0.82
CA LEU A 23 16.60 4.18 -0.08
C LEU A 23 16.71 4.38 1.44
N LEU A 24 17.91 4.50 1.99
CA LEU A 24 18.13 4.76 3.42
C LEU A 24 17.52 6.08 3.88
N GLU A 25 17.56 7.12 3.05
CA GLU A 25 16.92 8.40 3.37
C GLU A 25 15.40 8.27 3.42
N LYS A 26 14.82 7.51 2.49
CA LYS A 26 13.38 7.24 2.47
C LYS A 26 12.94 6.36 3.64
N THR A 27 13.70 5.34 4.03
CA THR A 27 13.38 4.56 5.26
C THR A 27 13.42 5.44 6.51
N ARG A 28 14.34 6.41 6.61
CA ARG A 28 14.34 7.41 7.69
C ARG A 28 13.13 8.34 7.65
N MET A 29 12.63 8.72 6.47
CA MET A 29 11.37 9.47 6.36
C MET A 29 10.20 8.66 6.91
N VAL A 30 10.13 7.39 6.55
CA VAL A 30 9.11 6.45 7.03
C VAL A 30 9.19 6.30 8.55
N SER A 31 10.38 6.09 9.11
CA SER A 31 10.63 6.00 10.55
C SER A 31 10.09 7.21 11.33
N ARG A 32 10.38 8.42 10.82
CA ARG A 32 9.91 9.67 11.43
C ARG A 32 8.37 9.80 11.38
N ALA A 33 7.73 9.34 10.31
CA ALA A 33 6.28 9.35 10.21
C ALA A 33 5.62 8.39 11.21
N LEU A 34 6.19 7.20 11.42
CA LEU A 34 5.73 6.25 12.44
C LEU A 34 5.94 6.76 13.87
N GLN A 35 7.08 7.39 14.14
CA GLN A 35 7.41 7.93 15.46
C GLN A 35 6.62 9.17 15.82
N ALA A 36 6.09 9.91 14.83
CA ALA A 36 5.17 11.01 15.03
C ALA A 36 3.79 10.48 15.48
N ARG A 37 3.71 10.02 16.74
CA ARG A 37 2.47 9.57 17.36
C ARG A 37 1.57 10.76 17.68
N LYS A 38 0.25 10.57 17.58
CA LYS A 38 -0.70 11.42 18.30
C LYS A 38 -0.60 11.10 19.80
N GLU A 39 -0.99 12.04 20.66
CA GLU A 39 -0.95 11.98 22.13
C GLU A 39 -1.59 10.72 22.77
N ARG A 40 -2.24 9.85 21.98
CA ARG A 40 -2.96 8.62 22.39
C ARG A 40 -2.42 7.32 21.78
N GLY A 41 -1.11 7.22 21.54
CA GLY A 41 -0.42 5.94 21.38
C GLY A 41 -0.48 5.24 20.01
N ALA A 42 -1.44 5.55 19.13
CA ALA A 42 -1.50 4.98 17.78
C ALA A 42 -0.70 5.81 16.73
N PRO A 43 -0.11 5.16 15.71
CA PRO A 43 0.48 5.84 14.55
C PRO A 43 -0.55 6.70 13.78
N ASP A 44 -0.09 7.76 13.13
CA ASP A 44 -0.91 8.55 12.20
C ASP A 44 -1.01 7.82 10.85
N TYR A 45 -1.96 6.88 10.75
CA TYR A 45 -2.16 6.07 9.54
C TYR A 45 -2.47 6.89 8.27
N PRO A 46 -3.29 7.97 8.30
CA PRO A 46 -3.46 8.84 7.13
C PRO A 46 -2.15 9.47 6.65
N ARG A 47 -1.33 10.00 7.57
CA ARG A 47 -0.02 10.56 7.22
C ARG A 47 0.89 9.49 6.63
N LEU A 48 0.85 8.28 7.18
CA LEU A 48 1.63 7.16 6.70
C LEU A 48 1.21 6.73 5.30
N ALA A 49 -0.09 6.58 5.06
CA ALA A 49 -0.62 6.24 3.75
C ALA A 49 -0.20 7.26 2.70
N ARG A 50 -0.25 8.56 3.03
CA ARG A 50 0.20 9.62 2.12
C ARG A 50 1.69 9.52 1.81
N LEU A 51 2.53 9.34 2.83
CA LEU A 51 3.97 9.18 2.64
C LEU A 51 4.27 7.97 1.73
N MET A 52 3.65 6.82 2.01
CA MET A 52 3.85 5.62 1.20
C MET A 52 3.34 5.79 -0.23
N SER A 53 2.24 6.52 -0.42
CA SER A 53 1.70 6.83 -1.74
C SER A 53 2.70 7.65 -2.56
N ASP A 54 3.31 8.66 -1.95
CA ASP A 54 4.31 9.52 -2.59
C ASP A 54 5.61 8.75 -2.87
N LEU A 55 6.11 7.97 -1.90
CA LEU A 55 7.35 7.19 -2.04
C LEU A 55 7.21 6.04 -3.05
N SER A 56 6.01 5.44 -3.12
CA SER A 56 5.77 4.23 -3.88
C SER A 56 5.05 4.47 -5.22
N ALA A 57 4.67 5.71 -5.51
CA ALA A 57 3.86 6.09 -6.68
C ALA A 57 2.63 5.16 -6.83
N ALA A 58 1.93 4.93 -5.72
CA ALA A 58 0.88 3.93 -5.63
C ALA A 58 -0.30 4.43 -4.80
N ASN A 59 -1.48 3.89 -5.05
CA ASN A 59 -2.58 4.00 -4.10
C ASN A 59 -2.26 3.18 -2.86
N VAL A 60 -2.52 3.72 -1.68
CA VAL A 60 -2.20 3.07 -0.41
C VAL A 60 -3.44 3.01 0.46
N TYR A 61 -3.61 1.86 1.12
CA TYR A 61 -4.63 1.63 2.13
C TYR A 61 -3.99 0.95 3.33
N VAL A 62 -4.37 1.39 4.52
CA VAL A 62 -4.04 0.72 5.79
C VAL A 62 -5.34 0.27 6.40
N ILE A 63 -5.47 -1.03 6.63
CA ILE A 63 -6.66 -1.63 7.26
C ILE A 63 -6.28 -2.36 8.55
N ASN A 64 -7.19 -2.41 9.53
CA ASN A 64 -7.05 -3.32 10.68
C ASN A 64 -7.45 -4.76 10.30
N GLY A 65 -7.28 -5.70 11.25
CA GLY A 65 -7.68 -7.11 11.04
C GLY A 65 -9.17 -7.33 10.74
N GLU A 66 -10.04 -6.38 11.09
CA GLU A 66 -11.49 -6.43 10.81
C GLU A 66 -11.85 -5.81 9.45
N GLY A 67 -10.88 -5.20 8.74
CA GLY A 67 -11.09 -4.56 7.45
C GLY A 67 -11.43 -3.08 7.49
N ARG A 68 -11.49 -2.47 8.68
CA ARG A 68 -11.70 -1.01 8.83
C ARG A 68 -10.53 -0.26 8.23
N ILE A 69 -10.82 0.75 7.41
CA ILE A 69 -9.81 1.60 6.78
C ILE A 69 -9.33 2.63 7.80
N LEU A 70 -8.06 2.52 8.20
CA LEU A 70 -7.41 3.39 9.17
C LEU A 70 -6.79 4.63 8.51
N GLY A 71 -6.38 4.50 7.25
CA GLY A 71 -5.82 5.57 6.44
C GLY A 71 -5.67 5.14 4.98
N TYR A 72 -5.75 6.10 4.07
CA TYR A 72 -5.56 5.85 2.65
C TYR A 72 -4.99 7.09 1.96
N ALA A 73 -4.40 6.89 0.78
CA ALA A 73 -4.00 7.96 -0.13
C ALA A 73 -4.00 7.45 -1.57
N TRP A 74 -4.39 8.31 -2.51
CA TRP A 74 -4.40 8.02 -3.93
C TRP A 74 -3.41 8.88 -4.69
N ILE A 75 -2.94 8.34 -5.82
CA ILE A 75 -2.41 9.17 -6.90
C ILE A 75 -3.60 9.87 -7.58
N SER A 76 -3.46 11.16 -7.91
CA SER A 76 -4.54 12.10 -8.27
C SER A 76 -5.43 11.70 -9.44
N GLU A 77 -5.02 10.69 -10.21
CA GLU A 77 -5.75 10.24 -11.39
C GLU A 77 -6.59 8.97 -11.14
N TYR A 78 -6.50 8.34 -9.97
CA TYR A 78 -7.25 7.10 -9.71
C TYR A 78 -8.73 7.35 -9.41
N ASP A 79 -9.61 6.77 -10.24
CA ASP A 79 -11.06 6.82 -10.06
C ASP A 79 -11.69 5.44 -10.25
N CYS A 80 -11.88 4.70 -9.16
CA CYS A 80 -12.58 3.42 -9.18
C CYS A 80 -13.86 3.56 -8.33
N PRO A 81 -15.05 3.59 -8.94
CA PRO A 81 -16.30 3.78 -8.21
C PRO A 81 -16.51 2.76 -7.09
N ILE A 82 -16.18 1.48 -7.36
CA ILE A 82 -16.29 0.41 -6.35
C ILE A 82 -15.43 0.73 -5.13
N MET A 83 -14.19 1.18 -5.35
CA MET A 83 -13.28 1.53 -4.26
C MET A 83 -13.70 2.85 -3.58
N ALA A 84 -14.24 3.80 -4.33
CA ALA A 84 -14.80 5.03 -3.76
C ALA A 84 -15.96 4.73 -2.81
N ASP A 85 -16.85 3.80 -3.17
CA ASP A 85 -17.93 3.32 -2.30
C ASP A 85 -17.37 2.66 -1.03
N GLN A 86 -16.35 1.80 -1.14
CA GLN A 86 -15.71 1.20 0.04
C GLN A 86 -15.07 2.25 0.97
N LEU A 87 -14.54 3.34 0.42
CA LEU A 87 -14.00 4.45 1.23
C LEU A 87 -15.09 5.23 1.94
N LEU A 88 -16.26 5.40 1.32
CA LEU A 88 -17.43 6.03 1.95
C LEU A 88 -17.95 5.17 3.12
N ASP A 89 -17.99 3.85 2.93
CA ASP A 89 -18.37 2.89 3.97
C ASP A 89 -17.31 2.79 5.09
N GLY A 90 -16.05 3.12 4.78
CA GLY A 90 -14.94 3.13 5.72
C GLY A 90 -14.37 1.75 6.05
N ALA A 91 -14.76 0.71 5.31
CA ALA A 91 -14.33 -0.66 5.50
C ALA A 91 -14.20 -1.40 4.16
N MET A 92 -13.32 -2.40 4.12
CA MET A 92 -13.17 -3.29 2.97
C MET A 92 -14.21 -4.43 3.00
N PRO A 93 -14.57 -5.03 1.85
CA PRO A 93 -15.47 -6.19 1.81
C PRO A 93 -14.93 -7.37 2.61
N ALA A 94 -15.80 -8.07 3.34
CA ALA A 94 -15.41 -9.18 4.22
C ALA A 94 -14.59 -10.27 3.52
N ALA A 95 -14.99 -10.67 2.30
CA ALA A 95 -14.25 -11.66 1.51
C ALA A 95 -12.83 -11.20 1.15
N TYR A 96 -12.64 -9.90 0.89
CA TYR A 96 -11.32 -9.34 0.64
C TYR A 96 -10.48 -9.31 1.92
N VAL A 97 -11.09 -8.96 3.06
CA VAL A 97 -10.44 -8.95 4.39
C VAL A 97 -9.95 -10.35 4.76
N GLU A 98 -10.80 -11.37 4.58
CA GLU A 98 -10.45 -12.77 4.84
C GLU A 98 -9.26 -13.21 3.99
N LYS A 99 -9.29 -12.89 2.68
CA LYS A 99 -8.19 -13.18 1.76
C LYS A 99 -6.89 -12.53 2.22
N VAL A 100 -6.88 -11.22 2.52
CA VAL A 100 -5.64 -10.53 2.90
C VAL A 100 -5.11 -10.96 4.27
N ASN A 101 -5.98 -11.37 5.19
CA ASN A 101 -5.58 -11.90 6.50
C ASN A 101 -4.93 -13.30 6.40
N SER A 102 -5.24 -14.08 5.36
CA SER A 102 -4.60 -15.39 5.12
C SER A 102 -3.13 -15.31 4.70
N PHE A 103 -2.65 -14.16 4.23
CA PHE A 103 -1.24 -13.96 3.91
C PHE A 103 -0.45 -13.65 5.17
N HIS A 104 0.49 -14.53 5.53
CA HIS A 104 1.36 -14.39 6.70
C HIS A 104 2.70 -13.71 6.38
N GLU A 105 3.05 -13.63 5.10
CA GLU A 105 4.23 -12.94 4.59
C GLU A 105 3.82 -11.90 3.54
N SER A 106 4.72 -10.96 3.26
CA SER A 106 4.48 -9.95 2.23
C SER A 106 4.36 -10.57 0.84
N ILE A 107 3.38 -10.13 0.07
CA ILE A 107 3.16 -10.59 -1.30
C ILE A 107 3.46 -9.42 -2.25
N LEU A 108 4.48 -9.59 -3.09
CA LEU A 108 4.87 -8.62 -4.10
C LEU A 108 4.17 -8.92 -5.44
N ASN A 109 3.54 -7.90 -6.04
CA ASN A 109 2.87 -7.99 -7.35
C ASN A 109 1.72 -9.01 -7.41
N HIS A 110 0.95 -9.14 -6.34
CA HIS A 110 -0.31 -9.89 -6.34
C HIS A 110 -1.24 -9.38 -7.44
N THR A 111 -1.91 -10.31 -8.11
CA THR A 111 -2.88 -10.04 -9.18
C THR A 111 -4.12 -10.89 -8.95
N ASP A 112 -5.28 -10.34 -9.32
CA ASP A 112 -6.55 -11.07 -9.33
C ASP A 112 -6.88 -11.58 -10.74
N HIS A 113 -5.86 -11.71 -11.60
CA HIS A 113 -5.97 -12.23 -12.98
C HIS A 113 -7.04 -11.52 -13.84
N GLY A 114 -7.17 -10.20 -13.65
CA GLY A 114 -8.15 -9.37 -14.37
C GLY A 114 -9.52 -9.27 -13.70
N LEU A 115 -9.75 -9.97 -12.59
CA LEU A 115 -10.96 -9.83 -11.78
C LEU A 115 -10.85 -8.63 -10.81
N CYS A 116 -11.99 -8.10 -10.39
CA CYS A 116 -12.04 -7.08 -9.35
C CYS A 116 -11.71 -7.70 -8.00
N ALA A 117 -10.89 -7.02 -7.20
CA ALA A 117 -10.54 -7.47 -5.85
C ALA A 117 -11.73 -7.41 -4.87
N TYR A 118 -12.70 -6.54 -5.16
CA TYR A 118 -13.74 -6.13 -4.23
C TYR A 118 -15.14 -6.60 -4.65
N ALA A 119 -15.27 -7.18 -5.85
CA ALA A 119 -16.55 -7.58 -6.42
C ALA A 119 -16.36 -8.76 -7.39
N ASP A 120 -17.40 -9.55 -7.60
CA ASP A 120 -17.38 -10.69 -8.51
C ASP A 120 -17.65 -10.28 -9.97
N GLN A 121 -16.74 -9.45 -10.51
CA GLN A 121 -16.81 -8.95 -11.88
C GLN A 121 -15.42 -8.67 -12.46
N PRO A 122 -15.26 -8.59 -13.80
CA PRO A 122 -14.02 -8.13 -14.41
C PRO A 122 -13.61 -6.74 -13.92
N CYS A 123 -12.32 -6.54 -13.72
CA CYS A 123 -11.78 -5.25 -13.32
C CYS A 123 -11.51 -4.39 -14.56
N THR A 124 -12.05 -3.16 -14.58
CA THR A 124 -11.69 -2.13 -15.57
C THR A 124 -10.18 -1.82 -15.56
N TYR A 125 -9.53 -2.07 -14.43
CA TYR A 125 -8.10 -1.88 -14.21
C TYR A 125 -7.37 -3.22 -14.11
N SER A 126 -7.28 -3.94 -15.23
CA SER A 126 -6.73 -5.31 -15.28
C SER A 126 -5.21 -5.38 -15.13
N ASN A 127 -4.46 -4.33 -15.51
CA ASN A 127 -3.01 -4.24 -15.36
C ASN A 127 -2.57 -3.72 -13.98
N LYS A 128 -3.27 -4.19 -12.94
CA LYS A 128 -3.07 -3.81 -11.54
C LYS A 128 -2.02 -4.73 -10.91
N HIS A 129 -1.02 -4.11 -10.28
CA HIS A 129 -0.09 -4.79 -9.40
C HIS A 129 -0.40 -4.39 -7.96
N VAL A 130 -0.44 -5.36 -7.05
CA VAL A 130 -0.71 -5.14 -5.64
C VAL A 130 0.47 -5.62 -4.79
N LEU A 131 0.90 -4.82 -3.83
CA LEU A 131 1.81 -5.22 -2.77
C LEU A 131 1.00 -5.30 -1.47
N LEU A 132 1.00 -6.48 -0.85
CA LEU A 132 0.34 -6.75 0.42
C LEU A 132 1.40 -6.97 1.48
N VAL A 133 1.35 -6.20 2.57
CA VAL A 133 2.30 -6.32 3.69
C VAL A 133 1.51 -6.49 4.99
N PRO A 134 1.57 -7.67 5.63
CA PRO A 134 1.02 -7.88 6.97
C PRO A 134 1.65 -6.90 7.97
N ILE A 135 0.83 -6.27 8.82
CA ILE A 135 1.29 -5.43 9.92
C ILE A 135 1.14 -6.25 11.21
N ASN A 136 2.26 -6.55 11.87
CA ASN A 136 2.27 -7.37 13.08
C ASN A 136 2.79 -6.55 14.27
N GLY A 137 2.30 -6.84 15.47
CA GLY A 137 2.76 -6.18 16.69
C GLY A 137 2.56 -7.08 17.89
N SER A 138 3.59 -7.19 18.74
CA SER A 138 3.58 -8.07 19.92
C SER A 138 3.21 -9.54 19.62
N GLY A 139 3.49 -10.02 18.41
CA GLY A 139 3.15 -11.38 17.97
C GLY A 139 1.73 -11.53 17.40
N GLU A 140 0.94 -10.46 17.32
CA GLU A 140 -0.42 -10.47 16.79
C GLU A 140 -0.53 -9.73 15.45
N ARG A 141 -1.47 -10.17 14.60
CA ARG A 141 -1.80 -9.50 13.34
C ARG A 141 -2.65 -8.27 13.63
N LEU A 142 -2.08 -7.08 13.46
CA LEU A 142 -2.77 -5.80 13.68
C LEU A 142 -3.58 -5.36 12.45
N GLY A 143 -3.11 -5.69 11.26
CA GLY A 143 -3.73 -5.23 10.03
C GLY A 143 -2.94 -5.55 8.77
N THR A 144 -3.24 -4.84 7.70
CA THR A 144 -2.57 -5.01 6.40
C THR A 144 -2.33 -3.65 5.75
N LEU A 145 -1.12 -3.45 5.26
CA LEU A 145 -0.76 -2.38 4.35
C LEU A 145 -0.92 -2.88 2.91
N ILE A 146 -1.66 -2.12 2.11
CA ILE A 146 -2.02 -2.50 0.74
C ILE A 146 -1.58 -1.37 -0.17
N LEU A 147 -0.71 -1.67 -1.14
CA LEU A 147 -0.32 -0.74 -2.19
C LEU A 147 -0.81 -1.27 -3.53
N ALA A 148 -1.38 -0.40 -4.35
CA ALA A 148 -1.84 -0.75 -5.69
C ALA A 148 -1.35 0.28 -6.71
N ARG A 149 -0.74 -0.19 -7.80
CA ARG A 149 -0.33 0.66 -8.93
C ARG A 149 -0.59 -0.05 -10.26
N PHE A 150 -0.60 0.70 -11.35
CA PHE A 150 -1.04 0.21 -12.65
C PHE A 150 0.05 0.36 -13.70
N GLY A 151 0.20 -0.65 -14.57
CA GLY A 151 1.17 -0.59 -15.67
C GLY A 151 2.61 -0.91 -15.28
N CYS A 152 2.98 -0.80 -14.00
CA CYS A 152 4.34 -1.04 -13.51
C CYS A 152 4.36 -1.94 -12.26
N GLN A 153 5.14 -3.01 -12.31
CA GLN A 153 5.33 -3.93 -11.17
C GLN A 153 6.14 -3.30 -10.06
N PHE A 154 5.74 -3.50 -8.80
CA PHE A 154 6.53 -3.25 -7.60
C PHE A 154 7.85 -4.01 -7.61
N ASP A 155 8.89 -3.41 -7.04
CA ASP A 155 10.22 -4.03 -6.92
C ASP A 155 10.64 -4.19 -5.44
N THR A 156 11.84 -4.70 -5.22
CA THR A 156 12.38 -4.90 -3.86
C THR A 156 12.48 -3.60 -3.07
N ARG A 157 12.65 -2.45 -3.73
CA ARG A 157 12.73 -1.15 -3.07
C ARG A 157 11.38 -0.79 -2.46
N ASP A 158 10.28 -1.02 -3.20
CA ASP A 158 8.92 -0.88 -2.69
C ASP A 158 8.68 -1.77 -1.47
N LEU A 159 9.08 -3.05 -1.59
CA LEU A 159 8.93 -4.02 -0.52
C LEU A 159 9.68 -3.61 0.75
N VAL A 160 10.95 -3.20 0.64
CA VAL A 160 11.76 -2.77 1.79
C VAL A 160 11.14 -1.56 2.49
N LEU A 161 10.64 -0.57 1.72
CA LEU A 161 9.97 0.60 2.31
C LEU A 161 8.67 0.21 3.02
N ALA A 162 7.91 -0.73 2.47
CA ALA A 162 6.65 -1.18 3.02
C ALA A 162 6.82 -2.10 4.25
N GLU A 163 7.78 -3.03 4.23
CA GLU A 163 8.06 -3.92 5.37
C GLU A 163 8.72 -3.20 6.54
N TYR A 164 9.41 -2.09 6.30
CA TYR A 164 9.90 -1.25 7.38
C TYR A 164 8.76 -0.70 8.28
N LEU A 165 7.50 -0.79 7.80
CA LEU A 165 6.30 -0.44 8.57
C LEU A 165 5.68 -1.59 9.37
N GLY A 166 5.98 -2.83 8.98
CA GLY A 166 5.27 -4.04 9.40
C GLY A 166 5.79 -4.68 10.68
#